data_AF-A0A516RH52-F1
#
_entry.id   AF-A0A516RH52-F1
#
_cell.length_a   1.000
_cell.length_b   1.000
_cell.length_c   1.000
_cell.angle_alpha   90.00
_cell.angle_beta   90.00
_cell.angle_gamma   90.00
#
_symmetry.space_group_name_H-M   'P 1'
#
loop_
_entity.id
_entity.type
_entity.pdbx_description
1 polymer ?
#
loop_
_entity_poly.entity_id
_entity_poly.type
_entity_poly.pdbx_seq_one_letter_code
_entity_poly.pdbx_strand_id
1 'polypeptide(L)'
;MSRICRSRWNFRPGTLLRGEARRYHPNSSGPARSCTGIGGPAARSWGIVTSNDTEVAQARLRGAGLPVPEVIVSADNVVHPKPHPEGFLLGAEKLGFKAASVVGIDDSPIGISAAKEAGMTVVAVRFRHGTSELRDAHVVVDGVDAIHFAA
;
A
#
# COMPACT_ATOMS: atom_id res chain seq x y z
N MET A 1 -28.31 13.64 1.00
CA MET A 1 -27.94 12.91 -0.24
C MET A 1 -26.47 13.16 -0.54
N SER A 2 -25.70 12.07 -0.59
CA SER A 2 -24.25 11.97 -0.49
C SER A 2 -23.48 12.53 -1.70
N ARG A 3 -22.32 13.15 -1.47
CA ARG A 3 -21.25 13.28 -2.47
C ARG A 3 -19.95 12.76 -1.88
N ILE A 4 -19.63 11.52 -2.24
CA ILE A 4 -18.34 10.88 -1.94
C ILE A 4 -17.29 11.49 -2.86
N CYS A 5 -16.26 12.07 -2.26
CA CYS A 5 -15.08 12.58 -2.94
C CYS A 5 -14.29 11.40 -3.52
N ARG A 6 -14.32 11.21 -4.84
CA ARG A 6 -13.43 10.29 -5.56
C ARG A 6 -12.03 10.92 -5.59
N SER A 7 -11.13 10.52 -4.68
CA SER A 7 -9.73 10.90 -4.76
C SER A 7 -9.07 10.17 -5.93
N ARG A 8 -8.67 10.96 -6.92
CA ARG A 8 -8.11 10.56 -8.21
C ARG A 8 -6.61 10.35 -8.06
N TRP A 9 -6.16 9.10 -8.06
CA TRP A 9 -4.74 8.76 -8.20
C TRP A 9 -4.37 8.89 -9.69
N ASN A 10 -3.76 10.01 -10.08
CA ASN A 10 -3.31 10.23 -11.46
C ASN A 10 -1.86 9.74 -11.62
N PHE A 11 -1.67 8.60 -12.28
CA PHE A 11 -0.35 8.12 -12.71
C PHE A 11 -0.11 8.52 -14.17
N ARG A 12 1.03 9.18 -14.45
CA ARG A 12 1.60 9.34 -15.80
C ARG A 12 3.06 8.88 -15.78
N PRO A 13 3.52 8.06 -16.74
CA PRO A 13 4.92 7.64 -16.81
C PRO A 13 5.84 8.86 -17.01
N GLY A 14 6.87 9.00 -16.16
CA GLY A 14 7.90 10.03 -16.30
C GLY A 14 7.63 11.38 -15.62
N THR A 15 6.63 11.51 -14.74
CA THR A 15 6.37 12.75 -13.98
C THR A 15 6.78 12.59 -12.52
N LEU A 16 7.81 13.35 -12.11
CA LEU A 16 8.13 13.65 -10.71
C LEU A 16 6.82 14.02 -9.98
N LEU A 17 6.53 13.44 -8.81
CA LEU A 17 5.36 13.77 -7.99
C LEU A 17 5.37 15.27 -7.64
N ARG A 18 4.83 16.13 -8.51
CA ARG A 18 4.48 17.49 -8.15
C ARG A 18 3.11 17.45 -7.50
N GLY A 19 3.11 17.38 -6.17
CA GLY A 19 2.09 18.09 -5.42
C GLY A 19 2.12 19.55 -5.88
N GLU A 20 0.97 20.17 -6.10
CA GLU A 20 0.92 21.61 -6.29
C GLU A 20 1.50 22.26 -5.03
N ALA A 21 2.76 22.71 -5.12
CA ALA A 21 3.26 23.77 -4.27
C ALA A 21 2.42 25.01 -4.60
N ARG A 22 1.35 25.25 -3.83
CA ARG A 22 0.75 26.59 -3.80
C ARG A 22 1.85 27.54 -3.40
N ARG A 23 2.10 28.56 -4.24
CA ARG A 23 2.93 29.70 -3.85
C ARG A 23 2.36 30.26 -2.55
N TYR A 24 3.17 30.22 -1.49
CA TYR A 24 2.98 31.04 -0.32
C TYR A 24 3.03 32.51 -0.78
N HIS A 25 1.91 33.21 -0.67
CA HIS A 25 1.83 34.66 -0.86
C HIS A 25 1.72 35.27 0.54
N PRO A 26 2.63 36.15 0.98
CA PRO A 26 2.73 36.55 2.39
C PRO A 26 1.65 37.53 2.86
N ASN A 27 0.52 37.69 2.17
CA ASN A 27 -0.58 38.54 2.63
C ASN A 27 -1.91 38.14 1.98
N SER A 28 -2.67 37.26 2.63
CA SER A 28 -4.12 37.18 2.45
C SER A 28 -4.76 36.61 3.72
N SER A 29 -5.31 37.52 4.53
CA SER A 29 -6.16 37.24 5.68
C SER A 29 -7.45 36.55 5.22
N GLY A 30 -7.55 35.25 5.45
CA GLY A 30 -8.77 34.45 5.29
C GLY A 30 -8.78 33.36 6.36
N PRO A 31 -9.95 32.95 6.89
CA PRO A 31 -10.01 32.14 8.09
C PRO A 31 -9.39 30.76 7.82
N ALA A 32 -8.33 30.44 8.57
CA ALA A 32 -7.74 29.12 8.63
C ALA A 32 -8.82 28.12 9.06
N ARG A 33 -9.35 27.35 8.12
CA ARG A 33 -10.12 26.15 8.47
C ARG A 33 -9.10 25.14 8.97
N SER A 34 -8.96 25.10 10.29
CA SER A 34 -8.32 24.01 11.01
C SER A 34 -8.94 22.69 10.55
N CYS A 35 -8.22 21.91 9.75
CA CYS A 35 -8.51 20.50 9.56
C CYS A 35 -8.10 19.77 10.84
N THR A 36 -8.83 20.02 11.92
CA THR A 36 -8.80 19.20 13.13
C THR A 36 -9.71 18.00 12.91
N GLY A 37 -9.09 16.83 12.74
CA GLY A 37 -9.72 15.53 12.55
C GLY A 37 -8.91 14.77 11.51
N ILE A 38 -7.93 13.95 11.89
CA ILE A 38 -8.06 12.76 12.73
C ILE A 38 -6.87 12.68 13.71
N GLY A 39 -7.14 12.69 15.01
CA GLY A 39 -6.17 12.31 16.04
C GLY A 39 -6.43 10.88 16.51
N GLY A 40 -5.46 9.99 16.32
CA GLY A 40 -5.40 8.60 16.81
C GLY A 40 -4.16 7.89 16.21
N PRO A 41 -3.44 7.03 16.97
CA PRO A 41 -1.98 6.94 16.92
C PRO A 41 -1.43 6.36 15.62
N ALA A 42 -0.23 6.79 15.26
CA ALA A 42 0.58 6.37 14.12
C ALA A 42 1.04 4.88 14.14
N ALA A 43 0.24 3.96 14.68
CA ALA A 43 0.69 2.61 15.05
C ALA A 43 0.33 1.49 14.06
N ARG A 44 -0.48 1.71 13.02
CA ARG A 44 -0.83 0.67 12.01
C ARG A 44 -0.77 1.19 10.58
N SER A 45 0.38 1.71 10.18
CA SER A 45 0.58 2.25 8.83
C SER A 45 0.87 1.18 7.76
N TRP A 46 1.29 -0.03 8.16
CA TRP A 46 1.64 -1.10 7.22
C TRP A 46 1.58 -2.50 7.86
N GLY A 47 1.56 -3.53 7.01
CA GLY A 47 1.57 -4.94 7.40
C GLY A 47 2.06 -5.84 6.27
N ILE A 48 2.12 -7.15 6.51
CA ILE A 48 2.63 -8.14 5.55
C ILE A 48 1.55 -9.17 5.22
N VAL A 49 1.43 -9.51 3.93
CA VAL A 49 0.64 -10.64 3.43
C VAL A 49 1.57 -11.59 2.69
N THR A 50 1.76 -12.80 3.22
CA THR A 50 2.77 -13.75 2.73
C THR A 50 2.25 -15.18 2.69
N SER A 51 2.77 -15.97 1.75
CA SER A 51 2.49 -17.42 1.65
C SER A 51 3.39 -18.28 2.53
N ASN A 52 4.28 -17.66 3.33
CA ASN A 52 5.03 -18.39 4.34
C ASN A 52 4.25 -18.38 5.66
N ASP A 53 4.56 -19.34 6.52
CA ASP A 53 4.04 -19.39 7.88
C ASP A 53 4.60 -18.22 8.70
N THR A 54 3.91 -17.90 9.79
CA THR A 54 4.18 -16.72 10.61
C THR A 54 5.62 -16.68 11.14
N GLU A 55 6.14 -17.83 11.58
CA GLU A 55 7.49 -17.93 12.14
C GLU A 55 8.56 -17.60 11.11
N VAL A 56 8.44 -18.14 9.89
CA VAL A 56 9.37 -17.90 8.78
C VAL A 56 9.34 -16.43 8.36
N ALA A 57 8.14 -15.85 8.26
CA ALA A 57 7.98 -14.45 7.90
C ALA A 57 8.70 -13.53 8.90
N GLN A 58 8.47 -13.75 10.20
CA GLN A 58 9.12 -12.97 11.24
C GLN A 58 10.63 -13.19 11.30
N ALA A 59 11.10 -14.42 11.12
CA ALA A 59 12.53 -14.73 11.09
C ALA A 59 13.24 -14.01 9.93
N ARG A 60 12.62 -13.94 8.74
CA ARG A 60 13.16 -13.20 7.59
C ARG A 60 13.23 -11.70 7.84
N LEU A 61 12.21 -11.10 8.47
CA LEU A 61 12.23 -9.68 8.84
C LEU A 61 13.36 -9.39 9.82
N ARG A 62 13.47 -10.19 10.88
CA ARG A 62 14.55 -10.06 11.88
C ARG A 62 15.92 -10.24 11.24
N GLY A 63 16.09 -11.25 10.39
CA GLY A 63 17.34 -11.49 9.66
C GLY A 63 17.73 -10.35 8.71
N ALA A 64 16.74 -9.63 8.15
CA ALA A 64 16.96 -8.45 7.33
C ALA A 64 17.13 -7.15 8.15
N GLY A 65 17.06 -7.20 9.49
CA GLY A 65 17.12 -6.02 10.35
C GLY A 65 15.89 -5.11 10.23
N LEU A 66 14.76 -5.64 9.75
CA LEU A 66 13.52 -4.88 9.58
C LEU A 66 12.61 -5.02 10.82
N PRO A 67 11.86 -3.98 11.20
CA PRO A 67 10.86 -4.08 12.25
C PRO A 67 9.78 -5.09 11.86
N VAL A 68 9.33 -5.87 12.84
CA VAL A 68 8.19 -6.79 12.67
C VAL A 68 6.90 -5.98 12.83
N PRO A 69 6.02 -5.89 11.81
CA PRO A 69 4.78 -5.14 11.93
C PRO A 69 3.78 -5.88 12.84
N GLU A 70 2.86 -5.13 13.46
CA GLU A 70 1.76 -5.72 14.23
C GLU A 70 0.85 -6.60 13.36
N VAL A 71 0.67 -6.23 12.08
CA VAL A 71 -0.17 -6.95 11.14
C VAL A 71 0.68 -7.86 10.26
N ILE A 72 0.58 -9.16 10.53
CA ILE A 72 1.04 -10.23 9.66
C ILE A 72 -0.17 -11.10 9.30
N VAL A 73 -0.34 -11.32 7.99
CA VAL A 73 -1.23 -12.31 7.41
C VAL A 73 -0.37 -13.33 6.70
N SER A 74 -0.22 -14.50 7.32
CA SER A 74 0.57 -15.63 6.83
C SER A 74 -0.33 -16.69 6.19
N ALA A 75 0.28 -17.78 5.71
CA ALA A 75 -0.46 -18.97 5.29
C ALA A 75 -1.35 -19.55 6.41
N ASP A 76 -0.96 -19.38 7.67
CA ASP A 76 -1.70 -19.84 8.85
C ASP A 76 -3.05 -19.11 9.05
N ASN A 77 -3.26 -17.98 8.36
CA ASN A 77 -4.39 -17.08 8.61
C ASN A 77 -5.50 -17.17 7.56
N VAL A 78 -5.29 -17.92 6.48
CA VAL A 78 -6.19 -17.93 5.33
C VAL A 78 -6.53 -19.35 4.89
N VAL A 79 -7.76 -19.54 4.41
CA VAL A 79 -8.19 -20.80 3.81
C VAL A 79 -7.76 -20.85 2.35
N HIS A 80 -7.89 -19.73 1.63
CA HIS A 80 -7.56 -19.66 0.20
C HIS A 80 -6.27 -18.83 -0.01
N PRO A 81 -5.18 -19.47 -0.47
CA PRO A 81 -3.92 -18.77 -0.71
C PRO A 81 -3.97 -17.89 -1.97
N LYS A 82 -3.00 -16.98 -2.11
CA LYS A 82 -2.75 -16.22 -3.35
C LYS A 82 -2.75 -17.19 -4.55
N PRO A 83 -3.46 -16.91 -5.66
CA PRO A 83 -3.95 -15.59 -6.08
C PRO A 83 -5.29 -15.15 -5.48
N HIS A 84 -5.92 -15.93 -4.61
CA HIS A 84 -7.16 -15.51 -3.96
C HIS A 84 -6.96 -14.24 -3.09
N PRO A 85 -7.91 -13.29 -3.05
CA PRO A 85 -7.73 -11.99 -2.37
C PRO A 85 -7.83 -12.05 -0.84
N GLU A 86 -8.23 -13.18 -0.27
CA GLU A 86 -8.52 -13.34 1.18
C GLU A 86 -7.42 -12.76 2.08
N GLY A 87 -6.15 -13.07 1.82
CA GLY A 87 -5.06 -12.56 2.64
C GLY A 87 -4.91 -11.04 2.62
N PHE A 88 -5.13 -10.41 1.46
CA PHE A 88 -5.09 -8.95 1.33
C PHE A 88 -6.31 -8.28 1.96
N LEU A 89 -7.49 -8.88 1.83
CA LEU A 89 -8.71 -8.39 2.49
C LEU A 89 -8.57 -8.44 4.02
N LEU A 90 -8.09 -9.56 4.56
CA LEU A 90 -7.82 -9.72 5.99
C LEU A 90 -6.74 -8.74 6.47
N GLY A 91 -5.70 -8.51 5.67
CA GLY A 91 -4.65 -7.53 5.98
C GLY A 91 -5.20 -6.11 6.11
N ALA A 92 -6.03 -5.69 5.16
CA ALA A 92 -6.69 -4.38 5.20
C ALA A 92 -7.62 -4.24 6.42
N GLU A 93 -8.41 -5.27 6.71
CA GLU A 93 -9.28 -5.32 7.89
C GLU A 93 -8.48 -5.17 9.19
N LYS A 94 -7.40 -5.94 9.36
CA LYS A 94 -6.53 -5.86 10.55
C LYS A 94 -5.86 -4.49 10.70
N LEU A 95 -5.56 -3.81 9.59
CA LEU A 95 -5.04 -2.44 9.60
C LEU A 95 -6.13 -1.40 9.90
N GLY A 96 -7.42 -1.77 9.86
CA GLY A 96 -8.54 -0.86 10.08
C GLY A 96 -8.92 -0.01 8.87
N PHE A 97 -8.51 -0.43 7.65
CA PHE A 97 -8.80 0.29 6.41
C PHE A 97 -9.65 -0.53 5.46
N LYS A 98 -10.36 0.16 4.57
CA LYS A 98 -10.96 -0.49 3.39
C LYS A 98 -9.84 -0.88 2.43
N ALA A 99 -9.93 -2.05 1.80
CA ALA A 99 -8.92 -2.51 0.85
C ALA A 99 -8.65 -1.48 -0.28
N ALA A 100 -9.67 -0.80 -0.79
CA ALA A 100 -9.53 0.26 -1.79
C ALA A 100 -8.75 1.51 -1.31
N SER A 101 -8.47 1.63 0.00
CA SER A 101 -7.65 2.68 0.62
C SER A 101 -6.25 2.19 1.01
N VAL A 102 -5.93 0.92 0.72
CA VAL A 102 -4.62 0.29 0.98
C VAL A 102 -3.90 0.12 -0.35
N VAL A 103 -2.58 0.33 -0.33
CA VAL A 103 -1.70 0.05 -1.46
C VAL A 103 -1.04 -1.32 -1.24
N GLY A 104 -1.26 -2.24 -2.17
CA GLY A 104 -0.54 -3.51 -2.22
C GLY A 104 0.82 -3.34 -2.88
N ILE A 105 1.87 -3.88 -2.27
CA ILE A 105 3.23 -3.92 -2.83
C ILE A 105 3.66 -5.39 -2.90
N ASP A 106 4.00 -5.89 -4.08
CA ASP A 106 4.39 -7.31 -4.27
C ASP A 106 5.35 -7.44 -5.47
N ASP A 107 6.20 -8.47 -5.49
CA ASP A 107 7.16 -8.75 -6.57
C ASP A 107 6.69 -9.89 -7.49
N SER A 108 5.55 -10.52 -7.20
CA SER A 108 5.07 -11.74 -7.86
C SER A 108 3.74 -11.54 -8.61
N PRO A 109 3.53 -12.19 -9.77
CA PRO A 109 2.24 -12.15 -10.48
C PRO A 109 1.06 -12.61 -9.63
N ILE A 110 1.24 -13.68 -8.84
CA ILE A 110 0.18 -14.22 -7.97
C ILE A 110 -0.21 -13.26 -6.85
N GLY A 111 0.75 -12.52 -6.29
CA GLY A 111 0.50 -11.52 -5.25
C GLY A 111 -0.14 -10.26 -5.82
N ILE A 112 0.29 -9.84 -7.01
CA ILE A 112 -0.33 -8.74 -7.75
C ILE A 112 -1.80 -9.06 -8.05
N SER A 113 -2.11 -10.27 -8.55
CA SER A 113 -3.49 -10.69 -8.81
C SER A 113 -4.34 -10.63 -7.53
N ALA A 114 -3.84 -11.22 -6.44
CA ALA A 114 -4.55 -11.25 -5.17
C ALA A 114 -4.84 -9.83 -4.61
N ALA A 115 -3.87 -8.93 -4.66
CA ALA A 115 -4.05 -7.55 -4.20
C ALA A 115 -5.04 -6.78 -5.09
N LYS A 116 -5.01 -7.00 -6.40
CA LYS A 116 -5.98 -6.38 -7.32
C LYS A 116 -7.39 -6.90 -7.14
N GLU A 117 -7.54 -8.21 -6.99
CA GLU A 117 -8.84 -8.85 -6.72
C GLU A 117 -9.42 -8.38 -5.39
N ALA A 118 -8.57 -8.03 -4.42
CA ALA A 118 -8.99 -7.37 -3.18
C ALA A 118 -9.43 -5.90 -3.38
N GLY A 119 -9.27 -5.33 -4.58
CA GLY A 119 -9.63 -3.96 -4.91
C GLY A 119 -8.58 -2.91 -4.52
N MET A 120 -7.33 -3.32 -4.28
CA MET A 120 -6.23 -2.41 -3.92
C MET A 120 -5.62 -1.74 -5.14
N THR A 121 -5.01 -0.56 -4.94
CA THR A 121 -4.00 -0.07 -5.87
C THR A 121 -2.72 -0.88 -5.66
N VAL A 122 -2.07 -1.32 -6.74
CA VAL A 122 -0.94 -2.27 -6.65
C VAL A 122 0.31 -1.72 -7.31
N VAL A 123 1.41 -1.68 -6.57
CA VAL A 123 2.75 -1.34 -7.04
C VAL A 123 3.58 -2.63 -7.08
N ALA A 124 4.04 -3.01 -8.26
CA ALA A 124 4.95 -4.13 -8.41
C ALA A 124 6.41 -3.68 -8.25
N VAL A 125 7.18 -4.42 -7.46
CA VAL A 125 8.64 -4.22 -7.36
C VAL A 125 9.33 -5.29 -8.19
N ARG A 126 10.06 -4.88 -9.22
CA ARG A 126 10.74 -5.80 -10.13
C ARG A 126 11.94 -6.43 -9.44
N PHE A 127 11.91 -7.76 -9.28
CA PHE A 127 13.03 -8.52 -8.72
C PHE A 127 13.37 -9.76 -9.56
N ARG A 128 12.48 -10.76 -9.59
CA ARG A 128 12.69 -12.01 -10.35
C ARG A 128 11.93 -12.09 -11.68
N HIS A 129 10.87 -11.30 -11.82
CA HIS A 129 9.96 -11.36 -12.96
C HIS A 129 10.21 -10.20 -13.92
N GLY A 130 10.00 -10.45 -15.21
CA GLY A 130 10.02 -9.42 -16.25
C GLY A 130 8.79 -8.52 -16.19
N THR A 131 8.89 -7.32 -16.78
CA THR A 131 7.80 -6.34 -16.83
C THR A 131 6.50 -6.90 -17.41
N SER A 132 6.58 -7.80 -18.40
CA SER A 132 5.41 -8.42 -19.02
C SER A 132 4.63 -9.35 -18.08
N GLU A 133 5.30 -9.95 -17.10
CA GLU A 133 4.69 -10.81 -16.08
C GLU A 133 4.04 -10.00 -14.96
N LEU A 134 4.53 -8.78 -14.72
CA LEU A 134 4.02 -7.87 -13.68
C LEU A 134 2.99 -6.87 -14.22
N ARG A 135 2.60 -7.00 -15.49
CA ARG A 135 1.74 -6.05 -16.23
C ARG A 135 0.38 -5.79 -15.61
N ASP A 136 -0.08 -6.69 -14.73
CA ASP A 136 -1.37 -6.51 -14.08
C ASP A 136 -1.31 -5.42 -13.02
N ALA A 137 -0.14 -5.13 -12.43
CA ALA A 137 0.01 -4.04 -11.46
C ALA A 137 -0.31 -2.67 -12.06
N HIS A 138 -0.70 -1.72 -11.21
CA HIS A 138 -1.00 -0.36 -11.63
C HIS A 138 0.27 0.44 -11.92
N VAL A 139 1.36 0.11 -11.22
CA VAL A 139 2.70 0.70 -11.38
C VAL A 139 3.73 -0.42 -11.24
N VAL A 140 4.79 -0.39 -12.04
CA VAL A 140 5.97 -1.25 -11.88
C VAL A 140 7.17 -0.35 -11.60
N VAL A 141 7.93 -0.68 -10.57
CA VAL A 141 9.18 0.01 -10.20
C VAL A 141 10.34 -0.97 -10.16
N ASP A 142 11.56 -0.47 -10.34
CA ASP A 142 12.78 -1.29 -10.43
C ASP A 142 13.41 -1.64 -9.07
N GLY A 143 12.88 -1.07 -7.99
CA GLY A 143 13.39 -1.28 -6.64
C GLY A 143 12.51 -0.60 -5.59
N VAL A 144 12.67 -1.02 -4.33
CA VAL A 144 11.94 -0.45 -3.18
C VAL A 144 12.38 0.99 -2.86
N ASP A 145 13.61 1.36 -3.26
CA ASP A 145 14.19 2.70 -3.13
C ASP A 145 13.44 3.74 -3.96
N ALA A 146 12.73 3.32 -5.01
CA ALA A 146 11.87 4.19 -5.81
C ALA A 146 10.51 4.51 -5.15
N ILE A 147 10.21 3.93 -3.98
CA ILE A 147 8.95 4.10 -3.25
C ILE A 147 9.17 5.05 -2.08
N HIS A 148 8.45 6.18 -2.09
CA HIS A 148 8.49 7.16 -1.02
C HIS A 148 7.07 7.47 -0.53
N PHE A 149 6.87 7.46 0.79
CA PHE A 149 5.62 7.87 1.42
C PHE A 149 5.75 9.30 1.92
N ALA A 150 4.81 10.17 1.57
CA ALA A 150 4.75 11.51 2.13
C ALA A 150 4.31 11.44 3.60
N ALA A 151 4.97 12.22 4.45
CA ALA A 151 4.63 12.38 5.86
C ALA A 151 3.47 13.36 6.06
#